data_AF-A0A821D565-F1
#
_entry.id   AF-A0A821D565-F1
#
_cell.length_a   1.000
_cell.length_b   1.000
_cell.length_c   1.000
_cell.angle_alpha   90.00
_cell.angle_beta   90.00
_cell.angle_gamma   90.00
#
_symmetry.space_group_name_H-M   'P 1'
#
loop_
_entity.id
_entity.type
_entity.pdbx_description
1 polymer ?
#
loop_
_entity_poly.entity_id
_entity_poly.type
_entity_poly.pdbx_seq_one_letter_code
_entity_poly.pdbx_strand_id
1 'polypeptide(L)'
;MNNEIQKAVFDVPEGAHIIVLSFANEQSPGGGYLRNEELLLYNSDGYRALLDLKYGRMGSGYAVPEFGLAYVRDIRFFRQDTDEWRLADMMVSACYCLPSRELYNNPKTSTEWPEKTMAKFRAFMAAAVANTR
;
A
#
# COMPACT_ATOMS: atom_id res chain seq x y z
N MET A 1 -9.57 15.01 -10.88
CA MET A 1 -8.65 13.91 -10.54
C MET A 1 -8.58 13.61 -9.04
N ASN A 2 -8.57 14.59 -8.12
CA ASN A 2 -8.51 14.32 -6.67
C ASN A 2 -9.70 13.53 -6.08
N ASN A 3 -10.87 13.53 -6.73
CA ASN A 3 -12.08 12.93 -6.16
C ASN A 3 -12.23 11.42 -6.39
N GLU A 4 -11.51 10.78 -7.32
CA GLU A 4 -11.80 9.38 -7.69
C GLU A 4 -11.18 8.35 -6.73
N ILE A 5 -9.94 8.56 -6.28
CA ILE A 5 -9.28 7.65 -5.34
C ILE A 5 -9.91 7.74 -3.94
N GLN A 6 -10.34 8.94 -3.52
CA GLN A 6 -11.05 9.13 -2.26
C GLN A 6 -12.43 8.47 -2.30
N LYS A 7 -13.16 8.61 -3.42
CA LYS A 7 -14.43 7.92 -3.63
C LYS A 7 -14.28 6.40 -3.56
N ALA A 8 -13.17 5.82 -4.01
CA ALA A 8 -12.99 4.36 -4.00
C ALA A 8 -13.08 3.71 -2.61
N VAL A 9 -12.71 4.41 -1.52
CA VAL A 9 -12.86 3.89 -0.15
C VAL A 9 -14.27 4.15 0.38
N PHE A 10 -14.86 5.31 0.08
CA PHE A 10 -16.12 5.75 0.67
C PHE A 10 -17.36 5.26 -0.10
N ASP A 11 -17.24 4.90 -1.38
CA ASP A 11 -18.34 4.36 -2.20
C ASP A 11 -18.61 2.87 -1.93
N VAL A 12 -17.75 2.19 -1.17
CA VAL A 12 -17.97 0.79 -0.78
C VAL A 12 -19.15 0.72 0.21
N PRO A 13 -20.07 -0.26 0.14
CA PRO A 13 -21.16 -0.39 1.11
C PRO A 13 -20.68 -0.52 2.55
N GLU A 14 -21.46 0.00 3.50
CA GLU A 14 -21.21 -0.22 4.93
C GLU A 14 -21.19 -1.72 5.27
N GLY A 15 -20.27 -2.14 6.14
CA GLY A 15 -20.09 -3.53 6.55
C GLY A 15 -19.21 -4.40 5.64
N ALA A 16 -18.85 -3.93 4.44
CA ALA A 16 -17.86 -4.61 3.61
C ALA A 16 -16.43 -4.33 4.13
N HIS A 17 -15.58 -5.35 4.10
CA HIS A 17 -14.15 -5.20 4.37
C HIS A 17 -13.45 -4.57 3.17
N ILE A 18 -12.63 -3.56 3.43
CA ILE A 18 -11.94 -2.79 2.40
C ILE A 18 -10.45 -3.04 2.53
N ILE A 19 -9.81 -3.38 1.41
CA ILE A 19 -8.36 -3.48 1.31
C ILE A 19 -7.90 -2.52 0.21
N VAL A 20 -7.12 -1.52 0.59
CA VAL A 20 -6.58 -0.51 -0.32
C VAL A 20 -5.18 -0.90 -0.77
N LEU A 21 -4.95 -0.97 -2.08
CA LEU A 21 -3.62 -1.17 -2.64
C LEU A 21 -2.88 0.16 -2.84
N SER A 22 -1.72 0.30 -2.19
CA SER A 22 -0.78 1.39 -2.41
C SER A 22 0.46 0.90 -3.17
N PHE A 23 0.72 1.57 -4.29
CA PHE A 23 1.95 1.42 -5.05
C PHE A 23 3.02 2.33 -4.45
N ALA A 24 3.76 1.80 -3.49
CA ALA A 24 4.73 2.58 -2.75
C ALA A 24 6.03 2.80 -3.54
N ASN A 25 6.63 3.97 -3.35
CA ASN A 25 8.03 4.17 -3.71
C ASN A 25 8.93 3.56 -2.63
N GLU A 26 9.84 2.67 -3.04
CA GLU A 26 10.78 2.00 -2.14
C GLU A 26 11.73 2.97 -1.42
N GLN A 27 12.11 4.07 -2.06
CA GLN A 27 13.11 4.98 -1.51
C GLN A 27 12.51 5.90 -0.44
N SER A 28 11.23 6.26 -0.62
CA SER A 28 10.53 7.23 0.22
C SER A 28 9.07 6.81 0.40
N PRO A 29 8.62 6.58 1.64
CA PRO A 29 7.19 6.56 1.97
C PRO A 29 6.47 7.76 1.34
N GLY A 30 5.39 7.52 0.59
CA GLY A 30 4.62 8.59 -0.05
C GLY A 30 5.25 9.24 -1.27
N GLY A 31 6.18 8.56 -1.94
CA GLY A 31 6.59 8.92 -3.29
C GLY A 31 7.42 10.20 -3.46
N GLY A 32 7.74 10.91 -2.37
CA GLY A 32 8.57 12.12 -2.42
C GLY A 32 7.83 13.38 -2.88
N TYR A 33 6.57 13.57 -2.48
CA TYR A 33 5.77 14.81 -2.68
C TYR A 33 5.30 15.11 -4.12
N LEU A 34 5.20 14.13 -5.04
CA LEU A 34 4.86 14.46 -6.44
C LEU A 34 3.78 13.63 -7.18
N ARG A 35 3.21 12.48 -6.70
CA ARG A 35 2.14 11.71 -7.43
C ARG A 35 1.29 10.76 -6.55
N ASN A 36 0.10 10.39 -7.08
CA ASN A 36 -0.93 9.38 -6.69
C ASN A 36 -0.87 8.65 -5.33
N GLU A 37 0.27 8.06 -4.95
CA GLU A 37 0.48 7.49 -3.61
C GLU A 37 0.21 8.56 -2.54
N GLU A 38 0.69 9.78 -2.78
CA GLU A 38 0.53 10.91 -1.88
C GLU A 38 -0.93 11.26 -1.59
N LEU A 39 -1.83 11.17 -2.58
CA LEU A 39 -3.25 11.47 -2.35
C LEU A 39 -3.92 10.46 -1.43
N LEU A 40 -3.51 9.18 -1.53
CA LEU A 40 -3.99 8.13 -0.65
C LEU A 40 -3.48 8.33 0.79
N LEU A 41 -2.22 8.75 0.92
CA LEU A 41 -1.56 8.92 2.21
C LEU A 41 -1.85 10.26 2.88
N TYR A 42 -2.14 11.32 2.11
CA TYR A 42 -2.39 12.67 2.62
C TYR A 42 -3.65 12.73 3.46
N ASN A 43 -4.67 11.96 3.09
CA ASN A 43 -5.93 11.85 3.81
C ASN A 43 -6.05 10.52 4.56
N SER A 44 -4.94 9.95 5.01
CA SER A 44 -4.99 8.76 5.85
C SER A 44 -3.83 8.67 6.82
N ASP A 45 -3.97 7.80 7.82
CA ASP A 45 -2.84 7.41 8.66
C ASP A 45 -1.84 6.48 7.93
N GLY A 46 -2.08 6.18 6.65
CA GLY A 46 -1.24 5.29 5.85
C GLY A 46 0.22 5.76 5.77
N TYR A 47 0.47 7.08 5.75
CA TYR A 47 1.85 7.60 5.72
C TYR A 47 2.64 7.17 6.96
N ARG A 48 1.99 7.23 8.14
CA ARG A 48 2.59 6.82 9.40
C ARG A 48 2.89 5.32 9.39
N ALA A 49 1.98 4.51 8.86
CA ALA A 49 2.17 3.07 8.71
C ALA A 49 3.37 2.73 7.80
N LEU A 50 3.58 3.46 6.70
CA LEU A 50 4.75 3.30 5.85
C LEU A 50 6.06 3.67 6.54
N LEU A 51 6.07 4.72 7.36
CA LEU A 51 7.23 5.07 8.16
C LEU A 51 7.54 3.97 9.17
N ASP A 52 6.52 3.44 9.84
CA ASP A 52 6.69 2.35 10.79
C ASP A 52 7.18 1.07 10.11
N LEU A 53 6.77 0.78 8.87
CA LEU A 53 7.36 -0.29 8.06
C LEU A 53 8.85 -0.03 7.78
N LYS A 54 9.20 1.16 7.28
CA LYS A 54 10.59 1.54 6.94
C LYS A 54 11.52 1.45 8.14
N TYR A 55 11.03 1.77 9.34
CA TYR A 55 11.82 1.78 10.57
C TYR A 55 11.61 0.56 11.47
N GLY A 56 10.88 -0.46 11.01
CA GLY A 56 10.68 -1.72 11.75
C GLY A 56 9.85 -1.57 13.03
N ARG A 57 8.91 -0.63 13.07
CA ARG A 57 8.07 -0.24 14.23
C ARG A 57 6.59 -0.58 14.06
N MET A 58 6.23 -1.57 13.24
CA MET A 58 4.82 -1.84 12.97
C MET A 58 4.06 -2.30 14.21
N GLY A 59 2.99 -1.58 14.58
CA GLY A 59 2.11 -1.93 15.69
C GLY A 59 0.99 -2.91 15.32
N SER A 60 0.46 -2.82 14.10
CA SER A 60 -0.58 -3.70 13.56
C SER A 60 -0.25 -4.10 12.11
N GLY A 61 -0.29 -5.39 11.80
CA GLY A 61 -0.01 -5.91 10.45
C GLY A 61 1.23 -6.80 10.36
N TYR A 62 1.73 -7.04 9.14
CA TYR A 62 2.95 -7.79 8.88
C TYR A 62 3.61 -7.35 7.57
N ALA A 63 4.92 -7.57 7.47
CA ALA A 63 5.70 -7.31 6.26
C ALA A 63 6.14 -8.63 5.63
N VAL A 64 6.21 -8.65 4.30
CA VAL A 64 6.88 -9.70 3.52
C VAL A 64 8.06 -9.02 2.79
N PRO A 65 9.22 -8.90 3.48
CA PRO A 65 10.35 -8.12 2.96
C PRO A 65 10.88 -8.64 1.64
N GLU A 66 10.82 -9.95 1.40
CA GLU A 66 11.25 -10.58 0.14
C GLU A 66 10.59 -9.93 -1.09
N PHE A 67 9.32 -9.57 -0.96
CA PHE A 67 8.55 -8.93 -2.03
C PHE A 67 8.39 -7.42 -1.83
N GLY A 68 8.94 -6.80 -0.77
CA GLY A 68 8.65 -5.40 -0.47
C GLY A 68 7.16 -5.13 -0.31
N LEU A 69 6.45 -6.08 0.32
CA LEU A 69 5.01 -6.02 0.60
C LEU A 69 4.78 -5.79 2.10
N ALA A 70 3.77 -5.01 2.47
CA ALA A 70 3.25 -4.98 3.83
C ALA A 70 1.73 -4.94 3.84
N TYR A 71 1.16 -5.54 4.88
CA TYR A 71 -0.25 -5.49 5.22
C TYR A 71 -0.39 -4.68 6.50
N VAL A 72 -1.25 -3.67 6.51
CA VAL A 72 -1.52 -2.82 7.66
C VAL A 72 -3.02 -2.78 7.92
N ARG A 73 -3.42 -2.97 9.17
CA ARG A 73 -4.83 -3.00 9.56
C ARG A 73 -5.34 -1.66 10.05
N ASP A 74 -6.63 -1.45 9.88
CA ASP A 74 -7.40 -0.37 10.51
C ASP A 74 -6.82 1.03 10.20
N ILE A 75 -6.41 1.25 8.95
CA ILE A 75 -6.01 2.58 8.49
C ILE A 75 -7.25 3.46 8.40
N ARG A 76 -7.19 4.62 9.05
CA ARG A 76 -8.22 5.65 8.95
C ARG A 76 -8.01 6.46 7.69
N PHE A 77 -9.02 6.52 6.85
CA PHE A 77 -9.13 7.39 5.67
C PHE A 77 -10.11 8.52 5.98
N PHE A 78 -9.79 9.72 5.50
CA PHE A 78 -10.57 10.94 5.70
C PHE A 78 -11.14 11.46 4.37
N ARG A 79 -12.41 11.85 4.38
CA ARG A 79 -13.09 12.42 3.23
C ARG A 79 -13.33 13.91 3.44
N GLN A 80 -12.56 14.75 2.73
CA GLN A 80 -12.53 16.20 2.96
C GLN A 80 -13.85 16.93 2.65
N ASP A 81 -14.65 16.44 1.71
CA ASP A 81 -15.89 17.09 1.27
C ASP A 81 -17.06 16.89 2.24
N THR A 82 -16.99 15.86 3.08
CA THR A 82 -18.07 15.39 3.96
C THR A 82 -17.64 15.29 5.42
N ASP A 83 -16.36 15.48 5.71
CA ASP A 83 -15.75 15.35 7.04
C ASP A 83 -15.91 13.93 7.64
N GLU A 84 -16.04 12.93 6.77
CA GLU A 84 -16.25 11.54 7.17
C GLU A 84 -14.92 10.78 7.33
N TRP A 85 -14.90 9.86 8.29
CA TRP A 85 -13.78 8.95 8.53
C TRP A 85 -14.21 7.51 8.27
N ARG A 86 -13.34 6.73 7.61
CA ARG A 86 -13.59 5.31 7.34
C ARG A 86 -12.36 4.46 7.61
N LEU A 87 -12.57 3.29 8.20
CA LEU A 87 -11.53 2.29 8.37
C LEU A 87 -11.42 1.41 7.13
N ALA A 88 -10.18 1.16 6.71
CA ALA A 88 -9.85 0.15 5.72
C ALA A 88 -8.48 -0.44 6.05
N ASP A 89 -8.27 -1.67 5.63
CA ASP A 89 -6.93 -2.25 5.64
C ASP A 89 -6.16 -1.74 4.42
N MET A 90 -4.85 -1.66 4.54
CA MET A 90 -3.98 -1.13 3.51
C MET A 90 -2.87 -2.13 3.21
N MET A 91 -2.74 -2.45 1.93
CA MET A 91 -1.65 -3.24 1.39
C MET A 91 -0.69 -2.34 0.65
N VAL A 92 0.55 -2.37 1.09
CA VAL A 92 1.64 -1.57 0.56
C VAL A 92 2.50 -2.49 -0.26
N SER A 93 2.65 -2.20 -1.55
CA SER A 93 3.58 -2.91 -2.41
C SER A 93 4.51 -1.91 -3.04
N ALA A 94 5.80 -2.02 -2.72
CA ALA A 94 6.79 -1.20 -3.39
C ALA A 94 6.85 -1.55 -4.89
N CYS A 95 6.79 -0.57 -5.78
CA CYS A 95 6.99 -0.83 -7.21
C CYS A 95 8.46 -1.16 -7.47
N TYR A 96 8.74 -2.17 -8.30
CA TYR A 96 10.10 -2.40 -8.77
C TYR A 96 10.60 -1.13 -9.47
N CYS A 97 11.64 -0.49 -8.94
CA CYS A 97 12.30 0.64 -9.58
C CYS A 97 13.57 0.16 -10.27
N LEU A 98 13.69 0.48 -11.57
CA LEU A 98 14.98 0.45 -12.25
C LEU A 98 15.80 1.68 -11.82
N PRO A 99 17.13 1.60 -11.72
CA PRO A 99 17.94 0.81 -10.79
C PRO A 99 18.10 1.58 -9.46
N SER A 100 17.81 0.94 -8.33
CA SER A 100 17.81 1.63 -7.03
C SER A 100 18.24 0.70 -5.92
N ARG A 101 18.87 1.28 -4.88
CA ARG A 101 19.48 0.58 -3.74
C ARG A 101 18.44 -0.33 -3.08
N GLU A 102 18.59 -1.62 -3.33
CA GLU A 102 17.61 -2.66 -3.06
C GLU A 102 17.28 -2.75 -1.56
N LEU A 103 16.04 -2.43 -1.18
CA LEU A 103 15.46 -2.82 0.12
C LEU A 103 14.90 -4.26 0.07
N TYR A 104 14.77 -4.83 -1.13
CA TYR A 104 14.19 -6.15 -1.41
C TYR A 104 14.69 -6.68 -2.76
N ASN A 105 14.41 -7.94 -3.09
CA ASN A 105 14.99 -8.66 -4.24
C ASN A 105 14.42 -8.18 -5.60
N ASN A 106 14.92 -7.05 -6.09
CA ASN A 106 14.49 -6.47 -7.38
C ASN A 106 14.79 -7.40 -8.58
N PRO A 107 14.01 -7.35 -9.67
CA PRO A 107 14.35 -7.98 -10.93
C PRO A 107 15.62 -7.36 -11.52
N LYS A 108 16.64 -8.18 -11.77
CA LYS A 108 17.96 -7.71 -12.26
C LYS A 108 18.02 -7.58 -13.78
N THR A 109 17.16 -8.30 -14.48
CA THR A 109 17.06 -8.32 -15.95
C THR A 109 15.61 -8.17 -16.36
N SER A 110 15.35 -7.67 -17.57
CA SER A 110 13.99 -7.54 -18.13
C SER A 110 13.21 -8.87 -18.17
N THR A 111 13.91 -10.00 -18.27
CA THR A 111 13.31 -11.34 -18.31
C THR A 111 12.80 -11.81 -16.96
N GLU A 112 13.32 -11.30 -15.84
CA GLU A 112 12.84 -11.63 -14.49
C GLU A 112 11.57 -10.86 -14.10
N TRP A 113 11.26 -9.76 -14.79
CA TRP A 113 10.15 -8.87 -14.42
C TRP A 113 8.78 -9.57 -14.39
N PRO A 114 8.39 -10.34 -15.43
CA PRO A 114 7.08 -11.00 -15.41
C PRO A 114 6.94 -11.99 -14.26
N GLU A 115 7.95 -12.83 -14.03
CA GLU A 115 7.94 -13.84 -12.98
C GLU A 115 7.88 -13.21 -11.59
N LYS A 116 8.78 -12.26 -11.29
CA LYS A 116 8.82 -11.59 -9.99
C LYS A 116 7.61 -10.70 -9.74
N THR A 117 7.05 -10.08 -10.78
CA THR A 117 5.79 -9.33 -10.67
C THR A 117 4.65 -10.28 -10.34
N MET A 118 4.60 -11.46 -10.97
CA MET A 118 3.58 -12.44 -10.63
C MET A 118 3.75 -13.06 -9.26
N ALA A 119 4.97 -13.33 -8.80
CA ALA A 119 5.23 -13.79 -7.44
C ALA A 119 4.75 -12.76 -6.40
N LYS A 120 5.08 -11.48 -6.60
CA LYS A 120 4.57 -10.37 -5.79
C LYS A 120 3.05 -10.28 -5.82
N PHE A 121 2.42 -10.39 -6.99
CA PHE A 121 0.96 -10.38 -7.11
C PHE A 121 0.31 -11.56 -6.39
N ARG A 122 0.89 -12.77 -6.47
CA ARG A 122 0.39 -13.94 -5.73
C ARG A 122 0.51 -13.76 -4.22
N ALA A 123 1.65 -13.22 -3.75
CA ALA A 123 1.83 -12.89 -2.34
C ALA A 123 0.81 -11.84 -1.89
N PHE A 124 0.55 -10.83 -2.72
CA PHE A 124 -0.49 -9.84 -2.50
C PHE A 124 -1.89 -10.49 -2.37
N MET A 125 -2.29 -11.34 -3.31
CA MET A 125 -3.59 -12.00 -3.26
C MET A 125 -3.73 -12.92 -2.05
N ALA A 126 -2.68 -13.69 -1.72
CA ALA A 126 -2.68 -14.56 -0.54
C ALA A 126 -2.82 -13.75 0.76
N ALA A 127 -2.13 -12.61 0.85
CA ALA A 127 -2.21 -11.70 1.97
C ALA A 127 -3.62 -11.10 2.12
N ALA A 128 -4.25 -10.67 1.02
CA ALA A 128 -5.62 -10.17 1.04
C ALA A 128 -6.59 -11.27 1.53
N VAL A 129 -6.56 -12.46 0.92
CA VAL A 129 -7.46 -13.58 1.25
C VAL A 129 -7.31 -14.03 2.71
N ALA A 130 -6.08 -14.08 3.24
CA ALA A 130 -5.85 -14.46 4.63
C ALA A 130 -6.44 -13.47 5.65
N ASN A 131 -6.77 -12.25 5.22
CA ASN A 131 -7.24 -11.18 6.11
C ASN A 131 -8.67 -10.70 5.80
N THR A 132 -9.27 -11.12 4.68
CA THR A 132 -10.72 -11.02 4.45
C THR A 132 -11.44 -12.13 5.22
N ARG A 133 -12.33 -11.78 6.16
CA ARG A 133 -13.23 -12.72 6.85
C ARG A 133 -14.59 -12.76 6.18
#